data_AF-A0A7C7Y1R3-F1
#
_entry.id   AF-A0A7C7Y1R3-F1
#
_cell.length_a   1.000
_cell.length_b   1.000
_cell.length_c   1.000
_cell.angle_alpha   90.00
_cell.angle_beta   90.00
_cell.angle_gamma   90.00
#
_symmetry.space_group_name_H-M   'P 1'
#
loop_
_entity.id
_entity.type
_entity.pdbx_description
1 polymer ?
#
loop_
_entity_poly.entity_id
_entity_poly.type
_entity_poly.pdbx_seq_one_letter_code
_entity_poly.pdbx_strand_id
1 'polypeptide(L)'
;SAHFNQYFQHKEPWKKAHGTGSCVYLSVNAVRSLAIAIYPFLPKSSQKIWVQLGMDGDVSAQSFDEISNITIKQGHKLGKISPLFEKVEESVIEEQKKKLGI
;
A
#
# COMPACT_ATOMS: atom_id res chain seq x y z
N SER A 1 5.73 -9.09 -2.64
CA SER A 1 6.44 -7.80 -2.44
C SER A 1 7.61 -7.55 -3.40
N ALA A 2 7.56 -8.03 -4.65
CA ALA A 2 8.45 -7.59 -5.75
C ALA A 2 7.75 -7.87 -7.08
N HIS A 3 7.06 -9.02 -7.14
CA HIS A 3 6.23 -9.44 -8.27
C HIS A 3 5.12 -8.44 -8.65
N PHE A 4 4.47 -7.79 -7.68
CA PHE A 4 3.46 -6.76 -8.01
C PHE A 4 4.10 -5.52 -8.64
N ASN A 5 5.27 -5.09 -8.17
CA ASN A 5 6.01 -3.99 -8.78
C ASN A 5 6.50 -4.38 -10.18
N GLN A 6 7.03 -5.60 -10.35
CA GLN A 6 7.42 -6.12 -11.67
C GLN A 6 6.24 -6.20 -12.64
N TYR A 7 5.08 -6.67 -12.17
CA TYR A 7 3.84 -6.69 -12.95
C TYR A 7 3.43 -5.29 -13.39
N PHE A 8 3.36 -4.34 -12.45
CA PHE A 8 3.00 -2.95 -12.74
C PHE A 8 4.00 -2.32 -13.72
N GLN A 9 5.30 -2.60 -13.54
CA GLN A 9 6.37 -2.13 -14.41
C GLN A 9 6.28 -2.72 -15.82
N HIS A 10 6.02 -4.01 -15.95
CA HIS A 10 5.93 -4.66 -17.26
C HIS A 10 4.67 -4.25 -18.03
N LYS A 11 3.57 -3.98 -17.33
CA LYS A 11 2.31 -3.54 -17.94
C LYS A 11 2.33 -2.06 -18.34
N GLU A 12 3.17 -1.24 -17.71
CA GLU A 12 3.33 0.20 -17.98
C GLU A 12 2.00 0.95 -18.11
N PRO A 13 1.07 0.83 -17.13
CA PRO A 13 -0.27 1.38 -17.26
C PRO A 13 -0.30 2.91 -17.44
N TRP A 14 0.77 3.61 -17.04
CA TRP A 14 0.93 5.05 -17.23
C TRP A 14 1.27 5.47 -18.67
N LYS A 15 1.77 4.55 -19.51
CA LYS A 15 2.07 4.84 -20.93
C LYS A 15 0.92 4.51 -21.86
N LYS A 16 0.10 3.52 -21.50
CA LYS A 16 -0.96 2.96 -22.36
C LYS A 16 -2.33 3.41 -21.84
N ALA A 17 -2.99 4.30 -22.56
CA ALA A 17 -4.30 4.85 -22.15
C ALA A 17 -5.44 3.81 -22.27
N HIS A 18 -5.37 2.89 -23.23
CA HIS A 18 -6.40 1.86 -23.45
C HIS A 18 -5.95 0.48 -22.97
N GLY A 19 -6.86 -0.28 -22.35
CA GLY A 19 -6.64 -1.68 -21.95
C GLY A 19 -5.85 -1.90 -20.66
N THR A 20 -5.50 -0.84 -19.92
CA THR A 20 -4.69 -0.92 -18.69
C THR A 20 -5.52 -0.97 -17.40
N GLY A 21 -6.84 -0.83 -17.52
CA GLY A 21 -7.77 -0.90 -16.38
C GLY A 21 -7.61 -2.16 -15.54
N SER A 22 -7.42 -3.32 -16.18
CA SER A 22 -7.19 -4.59 -15.46
C SER A 22 -5.90 -4.59 -14.64
N CYS A 23 -4.84 -3.95 -15.15
CA CYS A 23 -3.58 -3.84 -14.42
C CYS A 23 -3.76 -2.99 -13.16
N VAL A 24 -4.37 -1.81 -13.30
CA VAL A 24 -4.61 -0.90 -12.16
C VAL A 24 -5.55 -1.57 -11.15
N TYR A 25 -6.61 -2.22 -11.62
CA TYR A 25 -7.57 -2.96 -10.79
C TYR A 25 -6.91 -4.05 -9.95
N LEU A 26 -6.05 -4.87 -10.57
CA LEU A 26 -5.29 -5.91 -9.89
C LEU A 26 -4.30 -5.30 -8.90
N SER A 27 -3.60 -4.23 -9.27
CA SER A 27 -2.65 -3.56 -8.38
C SER A 27 -3.30 -2.96 -7.15
N VAL A 28 -4.48 -2.36 -7.28
CA VAL A 28 -5.24 -1.81 -6.14
C VAL A 28 -5.66 -2.93 -5.18
N ASN A 29 -6.16 -4.06 -5.69
CA ASN A 29 -6.49 -5.21 -4.84
C ASN A 29 -5.24 -5.84 -4.21
N ALA A 30 -4.12 -5.91 -4.94
CA ALA A 30 -2.84 -6.37 -4.40
C ALA A 30 -2.35 -5.47 -3.25
N VAL A 31 -2.57 -4.16 -3.33
CA VAL A 31 -2.27 -3.21 -2.24
C VAL A 31 -3.17 -3.45 -1.03
N ARG A 32 -4.46 -3.82 -1.22
CA ARG A 32 -5.33 -4.27 -0.11
C ARG A 32 -4.77 -5.51 0.58
N SER A 33 -4.38 -6.52 -0.22
CA SER A 33 -3.76 -7.74 0.31
C SER A 33 -2.50 -7.43 1.12
N LEU A 34 -1.68 -6.48 0.66
CA LEU A 34 -0.49 -6.05 1.38
C LEU A 34 -0.83 -5.35 2.70
N ALA A 35 -1.87 -4.50 2.74
CA ALA A 35 -2.30 -3.84 3.97
C ALA A 35 -2.63 -4.86 5.08
N ILE A 36 -3.36 -5.92 4.74
CA ILE A 36 -3.69 -6.98 5.70
C ILE A 36 -2.44 -7.79 6.06
N ALA A 37 -1.61 -8.16 5.08
CA ALA A 37 -0.43 -8.98 5.29
C ALA A 37 0.63 -8.32 6.19
N ILE A 38 0.84 -7.01 6.07
CA ILE A 38 1.87 -6.28 6.82
C ILE A 38 1.36 -5.72 8.16
N TYR A 39 0.06 -5.83 8.45
CA TYR A 39 -0.55 -5.30 9.68
C TYR A 39 0.16 -5.74 10.97
N PRO A 40 0.54 -7.02 11.17
CA PRO A 40 1.22 -7.45 12.39
C PRO A 40 2.58 -6.76 12.64
N PHE A 41 3.20 -6.21 11.60
CA PHE A 41 4.52 -5.58 11.67
C PHE A 41 4.45 -4.06 11.59
N LEU A 42 3.54 -3.53 10.77
CA LEU A 42 3.42 -2.11 10.46
C LEU A 42 1.95 -1.66 10.58
N PRO A 43 1.33 -1.71 11.77
CA PRO A 43 -0.10 -1.47 11.94
C PRO A 43 -0.51 -0.07 11.48
N LYS A 44 0.29 0.95 11.81
CA LYS A 44 0.04 2.35 11.40
C LYS A 44 0.07 2.52 9.87
N SER A 45 1.07 1.93 9.21
CA SER A 45 1.18 2.03 7.75
C SER A 45 0.10 1.22 7.04
N SER A 46 -0.27 0.07 7.60
CA SER A 46 -1.36 -0.76 7.09
C SER A 46 -2.69 -0.01 7.14
N GLN A 47 -3.00 0.65 8.26
CA GLN A 47 -4.19 1.47 8.38
C GLN A 47 -4.17 2.68 7.43
N LYS A 48 -3.00 3.32 7.23
CA LYS A 48 -2.86 4.38 6.22
C LYS A 48 -3.20 3.85 4.83
N ILE A 49 -2.68 2.68 4.42
CA ILE A 49 -3.05 2.06 3.14
C ILE A 49 -4.56 1.82 3.07
N TRP A 50 -5.15 1.26 4.13
CA TRP A 50 -6.58 0.96 4.22
C TRP A 50 -7.45 2.20 3.94
N VAL A 51 -7.13 3.31 4.59
CA VAL A 51 -7.81 4.61 4.39
C VAL A 51 -7.56 5.17 2.99
N GLN A 52 -6.34 5.10 2.47
CA GLN A 52 -6.04 5.55 1.10
C GLN A 52 -6.79 4.73 0.05
N LEU A 53 -7.02 3.44 0.29
CA LEU A 53 -7.85 2.59 -0.54
C LEU A 53 -9.35 2.93 -0.45
N GLY A 54 -9.75 3.87 0.43
CA GLY A 54 -11.17 4.22 0.63
C GLY A 54 -11.95 3.11 1.33
N MET A 55 -11.29 2.30 2.16
CA MET A 55 -11.93 1.26 2.94
C MET A 55 -12.41 1.81 4.27
N ASP A 56 -13.58 1.36 4.70
CA ASP A 56 -14.12 1.71 6.02
C ASP A 56 -13.52 0.84 7.13
N GLY A 57 -13.60 1.34 8.37
CA GLY A 57 -13.17 0.61 9.56
C GLY A 57 -11.65 0.48 9.71
N ASP A 58 -11.23 -0.53 10.47
CA ASP A 58 -9.84 -0.79 10.81
C ASP A 58 -9.34 -2.08 10.14
N VAL A 59 -8.13 -2.04 9.59
CA VAL A 59 -7.48 -3.19 8.96
C VAL A 59 -7.28 -4.36 9.95
N SER A 60 -7.18 -4.08 11.24
CA SER A 60 -7.08 -5.09 12.32
C SER A 60 -8.31 -5.98 12.43
N ALA A 61 -9.47 -5.53 11.92
CA ALA A 61 -10.69 -6.32 11.89
C ALA A 61 -10.68 -7.36 10.75
N GLN A 62 -9.68 -7.35 9.87
CA GLN A 62 -9.55 -8.30 8.78
C GLN A 62 -8.82 -9.57 9.25
N SER A 63 -9.36 -10.74 8.88
CA SER A 63 -8.65 -12.01 9.01
C SER A 63 -7.51 -12.09 7.99
N PHE A 64 -6.47 -12.85 8.32
CA PHE A 64 -5.40 -13.17 7.38
C PHE A 64 -5.92 -13.93 6.15
N ASP A 65 -6.99 -14.73 6.30
CA ASP A 65 -7.60 -15.48 5.19
C ASP A 65 -8.20 -14.56 4.12
N GLU A 66 -8.51 -13.30 4.47
CA GLU A 66 -9.07 -12.31 3.55
C GLU A 66 -8.03 -11.70 2.58
N ILE A 67 -6.75 -12.02 2.73
CA ILE A 67 -5.65 -11.47 1.93
C ILE A 67 -5.83 -11.78 0.45
N SER A 68 -6.30 -12.98 0.09
CA SER A 68 -6.43 -13.40 -1.32
C SER A 68 -7.71 -12.91 -2.00
N ASN A 69 -8.64 -12.31 -1.24
CA ASN A 69 -9.94 -11.90 -1.74
C ASN A 69 -9.89 -10.61 -2.57
N ILE A 70 -10.47 -10.66 -3.76
CA ILE A 70 -10.70 -9.48 -4.61
C ILE A 70 -11.96 -8.75 -4.11
N THR A 71 -11.75 -7.79 -3.22
CA THR A 71 -12.81 -7.06 -2.53
C THR A 71 -13.11 -5.71 -3.18
N ILE A 72 -12.08 -5.00 -3.66
CA ILE A 72 -12.27 -3.68 -4.29
C ILE A 72 -12.82 -3.93 -5.69
N LYS A 73 -14.10 -3.55 -5.91
CA LYS A 73 -14.80 -3.71 -7.18
C LYS A 73 -14.69 -2.46 -8.07
N GLN A 74 -15.08 -2.61 -9.34
CA GLN A 74 -15.19 -1.48 -10.25
C GLN A 74 -16.16 -0.42 -9.70
N GLY A 75 -15.83 0.86 -9.89
CA GLY A 75 -16.63 1.97 -9.38
C GLY A 75 -16.34 2.35 -7.92
N HIS A 76 -15.51 1.57 -7.22
CA HIS A 76 -15.02 1.92 -5.88
C HIS A 76 -14.25 3.24 -5.90
N LYS A 77 -14.53 4.12 -4.93
CA LYS A 77 -13.85 5.41 -4.80
C LYS A 77 -12.69 5.28 -3.83
N LEU A 78 -11.49 5.61 -4.29
CA LEU A 78 -10.31 5.67 -3.44
C LEU A 78 -10.37 6.89 -2.51
N GLY A 79 -9.69 6.78 -1.38
CA GLY A 79 -9.46 7.90 -0.47
C GLY A 79 -8.40 8.88 -0.99
N LYS A 80 -7.93 9.75 -0.10
CA LYS A 80 -6.86 10.70 -0.43
C LYS A 80 -5.51 9.98 -0.49
N ILE A 81 -4.92 9.88 -1.69
CA ILE A 81 -3.62 9.24 -1.90
C ILE A 81 -2.48 10.15 -1.45
N SER A 82 -1.51 9.58 -0.73
CA SER A 82 -0.26 10.25 -0.34
C SER A 82 0.88 9.23 -0.22
N PRO A 83 2.15 9.66 -0.34
CA PRO A 83 3.28 8.79 -0.04
C PRO A 83 3.13 8.13 1.33
N LEU A 84 3.37 6.82 1.41
CA LEU A 84 3.19 6.04 2.63
C LEU A 84 4.38 6.16 3.59
N PHE A 85 5.58 6.18 3.01
CA PHE A 85 6.84 6.24 3.73
C PHE A 85 7.64 7.44 3.25
N GLU A 86 8.24 8.14 4.20
CA GLU A 86 9.19 9.22 3.95
C GLU A 86 10.60 8.64 3.99
N LYS A 87 11.48 9.22 3.17
CA LYS A 87 12.90 8.87 3.23
C LYS A 87 13.48 9.39 4.54
N VAL A 88 14.21 8.54 5.23
CA VAL A 88 14.99 8.96 6.39
C VAL A 88 16.27 9.62 5.87
N GLU A 89 16.41 10.91 6.10
CA GLU A 89 17.61 11.67 5.72
C GLU A 89 18.74 11.46 6.74
N GLU A 90 19.99 11.56 6.27
CA GLU A 90 21.17 11.37 7.14
C GLU A 90 21.16 12.30 8.35
N SER A 91 20.69 13.54 8.17
CA SER A 91 20.56 14.51 9.27
C SER A 91 19.67 14.01 10.40
N VAL A 92 18.58 13.30 10.07
CA VAL A 92 17.66 12.71 11.05
C VAL A 92 18.36 11.56 11.77
N ILE A 93 19.13 10.75 11.06
CA ILE A 93 19.89 9.64 11.64
C ILE A 93 20.89 10.18 12.68
N GLU A 94 21.67 11.20 12.30
CA GLU A 94 22.67 11.82 13.18
C GLU A 94 22.05 12.51 14.40
N GLU A 95 20.88 13.14 14.25
CA GLU A 95 20.15 13.71 15.38
C GLU A 95 19.72 12.63 16.38
N GLN A 96 19.23 11.48 15.90
CA GLN A 96 18.81 10.38 16.77
C GLN A 96 19.99 9.69 17.45
N LYS A 97 21.12 9.51 16.77
CA LYS A 97 22.36 8.97 17.39
C LYS A 97 22.83 9.83 18.55
N LYS A 98 22.90 11.16 18.35
CA LYS A 98 23.26 12.11 19.40
C LYS A 98 22.34 12.03 20.63
N LYS A 99 21.03 11.86 20.43
CA LYS A 99 20.06 11.69 21.53
C LYS A 99 20.29 10.41 22.34
N LEU A 100 20.81 9.36 21.70
CA LEU A 100 21.10 8.08 22.32
C LEU A 100 22.53 8.00 22.91
N GLY A 101 23.33 9.06 22.77
CA GLY A 101 24.70 9.13 23.30
C GLY A 101 25.71 8.28 22.51
N ILE A 102 25.41 8.00 21.24
CA ILE A 102 26.29 7.29 20.29
C ILE A 102 26.83 8.29 19.27
#